data_AF-A0A0G1XKT7-F1
#
_entry.id   AF-A0A0G1XKT7-F1
#
_cell.length_a   1.000
_cell.length_b   1.000
_cell.length_c   1.000
_cell.angle_alpha   90.00
_cell.angle_beta   90.00
_cell.angle_gamma   90.00
#
_symmetry.space_group_name_H-M   'P 1'
#
loop_
_entity.id
_entity.type
_entity.pdbx_description
1 polymer ?
#
loop_
_entity_poly.entity_id
_entity_poly.type
_entity_poly.pdbx_seq_one_letter_code
_entity_poly.pdbx_strand_id
1 'polypeptide(L)'
;MKVPKKHNDWVKAQFDSQRRKADYRNVMIHTRLIENVIEDKADYKENFSVAIKILRFSKRYDGLDKIEKLRKLRNKIVHRIELDKLDEKEINKTRDEMHTLLKEIYKDNLLIKDYFQSKYKIDTTKF
;
A
#
# COMPACT_ATOMS: atom_id res chain seq x y z
N MET A 1 -13.80 17.60 -8.40
CA MET A 1 -12.88 16.57 -8.94
C MET A 1 -13.68 15.62 -9.82
N LYS A 2 -13.33 15.44 -11.09
CA LYS A 2 -13.98 14.44 -11.97
C LYS A 2 -13.61 13.03 -11.47
N VAL A 3 -14.61 12.18 -11.22
CA VAL A 3 -14.39 10.77 -10.89
C VAL A 3 -13.94 10.05 -12.18
N PRO A 4 -12.80 9.36 -12.19
CA PRO A 4 -12.31 8.65 -13.38
C PRO A 4 -13.29 7.57 -13.82
N LYS A 5 -13.65 7.54 -15.11
CA LYS A 5 -14.66 6.60 -15.66
C LYS A 5 -14.14 5.15 -15.78
N LYS A 6 -12.82 4.92 -15.67
CA LYS A 6 -12.18 3.59 -15.76
C LYS A 6 -11.23 3.36 -14.58
N HIS A 7 -11.19 2.12 -14.08
CA HIS A 7 -10.35 1.71 -12.95
C HIS A 7 -8.87 2.09 -13.11
N ASN A 8 -8.30 1.88 -14.30
CA ASN A 8 -6.90 2.23 -14.59
C ASN A 8 -6.62 3.74 -14.42
N ASP A 9 -7.53 4.59 -14.86
CA ASP A 9 -7.39 6.04 -14.74
C ASP A 9 -7.48 6.47 -13.26
N TRP A 10 -8.30 5.77 -12.48
CA TRP A 10 -8.37 5.97 -11.03
C TRP A 10 -7.09 5.55 -10.32
N VAL A 11 -6.47 4.42 -10.68
CA VAL A 11 -5.19 4.01 -10.09
C VAL A 11 -4.10 5.02 -10.44
N LYS A 12 -3.99 5.43 -11.72
CA LYS A 12 -3.02 6.43 -12.17
C LYS A 12 -3.15 7.75 -11.40
N ALA A 13 -4.37 8.25 -11.20
CA ALA A 13 -4.62 9.49 -10.47
C ALA A 13 -4.13 9.44 -9.02
N GLN A 14 -3.99 8.26 -8.39
CA GLN A 14 -3.42 8.18 -7.03
C GLN A 14 -1.93 8.53 -6.99
N PHE A 15 -1.22 8.42 -8.12
CA PHE A 15 0.20 8.74 -8.20
C PHE A 15 0.48 10.18 -8.65
N ASP A 16 -0.53 11.06 -8.67
CA ASP A 16 -0.33 12.50 -8.89
C ASP A 16 0.37 13.16 -7.69
N SER A 17 1.11 14.25 -7.90
CA SER A 17 1.92 14.92 -6.86
C SER A 17 1.13 15.31 -5.60
N GLN A 18 -0.14 15.71 -5.76
CA GLN A 18 -1.03 16.04 -4.64
C GLN A 18 -1.43 14.81 -3.81
N ARG A 19 -1.38 13.61 -4.40
CA ARG A 19 -1.81 12.34 -3.78
C ARG A 19 -0.65 11.49 -3.26
N ARG A 20 0.59 11.92 -3.51
CA ARG A 20 1.81 11.39 -2.86
C ARG A 20 2.07 11.96 -1.46
N LYS A 21 1.26 12.92 -1.01
CA LYS A 21 1.44 13.56 0.30
C LYS A 21 1.16 12.57 1.44
N ALA A 22 1.78 12.80 2.59
CA ALA A 22 1.57 12.11 3.87
C ALA A 22 0.18 12.42 4.48
N ASP A 23 -0.88 12.30 3.69
CA ASP A 23 -2.25 12.45 4.13
C ASP A 23 -2.85 11.09 4.50
N TYR A 24 -3.74 11.09 5.50
CA TYR A 24 -4.35 9.85 5.99
C TYR A 24 -5.05 9.06 4.87
N ARG A 25 -5.83 9.75 4.02
CA ARG A 25 -6.51 9.09 2.90
C ARG A 25 -5.52 8.49 1.93
N ASN A 26 -4.45 9.23 1.60
CA ASN A 26 -3.44 8.77 0.65
C ASN A 26 -2.72 7.53 1.18
N VAL A 27 -2.24 7.54 2.43
CA VAL A 27 -1.53 6.37 2.98
C VAL A 27 -2.43 5.12 3.05
N MET A 28 -3.72 5.30 3.35
CA MET A 28 -4.69 4.20 3.36
C MET A 28 -4.94 3.64 1.97
N ILE A 29 -5.15 4.51 0.97
CA ILE A 29 -5.34 4.11 -0.43
C ILE A 29 -4.10 3.37 -0.95
N HIS A 30 -2.91 3.94 -0.77
CA HIS A 30 -1.67 3.34 -1.26
C HIS A 30 -1.34 2.02 -0.55
N THR A 31 -1.67 1.90 0.73
CA THR A 31 -1.55 0.63 1.44
C THR A 31 -2.46 -0.42 0.82
N ARG A 32 -3.74 -0.10 0.57
CA ARG A 32 -4.66 -1.06 -0.05
C ARG A 32 -4.25 -1.42 -1.49
N LEU A 33 -3.73 -0.46 -2.24
CA LEU A 33 -3.18 -0.72 -3.58
C LEU A 33 -2.05 -1.76 -3.53
N ILE A 34 -1.10 -1.63 -2.60
CA ILE A 34 -0.04 -2.62 -2.40
C ILE A 34 -0.62 -3.97 -1.96
N GLU A 35 -1.61 -3.99 -1.08
CA GLU A 35 -2.22 -5.25 -0.66
C GLU A 35 -2.90 -5.99 -1.81
N ASN A 36 -3.61 -5.27 -2.68
CA ASN A 36 -4.20 -5.85 -3.87
C ASN A 36 -3.13 -6.45 -4.80
N VAL A 37 -1.92 -5.87 -4.87
CA VAL A 37 -0.81 -6.46 -5.62
C VAL A 37 -0.44 -7.83 -5.06
N ILE A 38 -0.33 -7.94 -3.73
CA ILE A 38 -0.02 -9.21 -3.06
C ILE A 38 -1.11 -10.25 -3.30
N GLU A 39 -2.37 -9.87 -3.13
CA GLU A 39 -3.52 -10.75 -3.34
C GLU A 39 -3.61 -11.24 -4.81
N ASP A 40 -3.43 -10.33 -5.78
CA ASP A 40 -3.42 -10.68 -7.21
C ASP A 40 -2.21 -11.56 -7.59
N LYS A 41 -1.03 -11.31 -7.01
CA LYS A 41 0.20 -12.06 -7.36
C LYS A 41 0.27 -13.43 -6.70
N ALA A 42 -0.35 -13.59 -5.53
CA ALA A 42 -0.49 -14.88 -4.87
C ALA A 42 -1.65 -15.72 -5.44
N ASP A 43 -2.48 -15.12 -6.31
CA ASP A 43 -3.76 -15.68 -6.76
C ASP A 43 -4.66 -16.09 -5.57
N TYR A 44 -4.66 -15.28 -4.52
CA TYR A 44 -5.35 -15.59 -3.26
C TYR A 44 -5.85 -14.33 -2.54
N LYS A 45 -7.17 -14.15 -2.52
CA LYS A 45 -7.84 -12.91 -2.04
C LYS A 45 -8.49 -13.02 -0.67
N GLU A 46 -8.69 -14.24 -0.16
CA GLU A 46 -9.48 -14.47 1.07
C GLU A 46 -8.72 -14.09 2.34
N ASN A 47 -7.40 -14.34 2.38
CA ASN A 47 -6.58 -14.06 3.54
C ASN A 47 -5.20 -13.56 3.12
N PHE A 48 -4.96 -12.27 3.37
CA PHE A 48 -3.70 -11.61 3.05
C PHE A 48 -2.47 -12.27 3.71
N SER A 49 -2.60 -12.75 4.95
CA SER A 49 -1.50 -13.42 5.64
C SER A 49 -1.12 -14.73 4.93
N VAL A 50 -2.10 -15.42 4.35
CA VAL A 50 -1.86 -16.60 3.50
C VAL A 50 -1.26 -16.19 2.17
N ALA A 51 -1.76 -15.12 1.52
CA ALA A 51 -1.18 -14.60 0.28
C ALA A 51 0.31 -14.23 0.44
N ILE A 52 0.70 -13.56 1.53
CA ILE A 52 2.11 -13.30 1.84
C ILE A 52 2.90 -14.61 2.04
N LYS A 53 2.34 -15.60 2.73
CA LYS A 53 3.02 -16.90 2.93
C LYS A 53 3.27 -17.62 1.60
N ILE A 54 2.30 -17.61 0.69
CA ILE A 54 2.45 -18.17 -0.67
C ILE A 54 3.63 -17.51 -1.39
N LEU A 55 3.70 -16.18 -1.39
CA LEU A 55 4.79 -15.44 -2.04
C LEU A 55 6.14 -15.64 -1.35
N ARG A 56 6.18 -15.78 -0.02
CA ARG A 56 7.42 -16.12 0.71
C ARG A 56 7.93 -17.50 0.33
N PHE A 57 7.03 -18.48 0.22
CA PHE A 57 7.41 -19.86 -0.13
C PHE A 57 8.02 -19.94 -1.54
N SER A 58 7.58 -19.08 -2.46
CA SER A 58 8.15 -19.04 -3.81
C SER A 58 9.60 -18.55 -3.85
N LYS A 59 10.09 -17.86 -2.80
CA LYS A 59 11.44 -17.25 -2.72
C LYS A 59 11.80 -16.33 -3.89
N ARG A 60 10.81 -15.79 -4.60
CA ARG A 60 11.00 -14.95 -5.79
C ARG A 60 11.01 -13.47 -5.49
N TYR A 61 10.48 -13.07 -4.33
CA TYR A 61 10.20 -11.69 -4.00
C TYR A 61 10.72 -11.36 -2.61
N ASP A 62 11.65 -10.42 -2.54
CA ASP A 62 12.19 -9.89 -1.29
C ASP A 62 11.34 -8.73 -0.77
N GLY A 63 11.63 -8.28 0.46
CA GLY A 63 11.00 -7.09 1.05
C GLY A 63 9.53 -7.26 1.43
N LEU A 64 9.01 -8.50 1.48
CA LEU A 64 7.65 -8.80 1.94
C LEU A 64 7.43 -8.41 3.41
N ASP A 65 8.49 -8.37 4.23
CA ASP A 65 8.42 -7.95 5.64
C ASP A 65 8.00 -6.49 5.80
N LYS A 66 8.45 -5.60 4.90
CA LYS A 66 8.03 -4.19 4.90
C LYS A 66 6.53 -4.06 4.60
N ILE A 67 6.02 -4.90 3.71
CA ILE A 67 4.59 -4.93 3.36
C ILE A 67 3.76 -5.46 4.52
N GLU A 68 4.22 -6.51 5.21
CA GLU A 68 3.56 -7.02 6.41
C GLU A 68 3.56 -5.96 7.53
N LYS A 69 4.67 -5.24 7.72
CA LYS A 69 4.76 -4.11 8.67
C LYS A 69 3.76 -3.01 8.30
N LEU A 70 3.67 -2.63 7.03
CA LEU A 70 2.71 -1.62 6.56
C LEU A 70 1.26 -2.01 6.89
N ARG A 71 0.88 -3.28 6.67
CA ARG A 71 -0.45 -3.79 7.05
C ARG A 71 -0.70 -3.71 8.56
N LYS A 72 0.29 -4.08 9.38
CA LYS A 72 0.17 -3.99 10.84
C LYS A 72 -0.08 -2.55 11.30
N LEU A 73 0.62 -1.58 10.73
CA LEU A 73 0.41 -0.16 11.04
C LEU A 73 -0.98 0.32 10.60
N ARG A 74 -1.44 -0.08 9.42
CA ARG A 74 -2.81 0.23 8.97
C ARG A 74 -3.85 -0.33 9.93
N ASN A 75 -3.75 -1.60 10.29
CA ASN A 75 -4.68 -2.24 11.22
C ASN A 75 -4.65 -1.56 12.59
N LYS A 76 -3.46 -1.15 13.06
CA LYS A 76 -3.33 -0.36 14.29
C LYS A 76 -4.11 0.95 14.22
N ILE A 77 -4.04 1.69 13.11
CA ILE A 77 -4.82 2.93 12.97
C ILE A 77 -6.32 2.63 12.91
N VAL A 78 -6.75 1.68 12.07
CA VAL A 78 -8.17 1.34 11.90
C VAL A 78 -8.79 0.91 13.23
N HIS A 79 -8.16 0.01 13.98
CA HIS A 79 -8.66 -0.42 15.28
C HIS A 79 -8.66 0.69 16.32
N ARG A 80 -7.70 1.61 16.29
CA ARG A 80 -7.68 2.74 17.24
C ARG A 80 -8.77 3.76 16.96
N ILE A 81 -9.08 4.00 15.68
CA ILE A 81 -10.24 4.80 15.27
C ILE A 81 -11.54 4.13 15.70
N GLU A 82 -11.66 2.81 15.49
CA GLU A 82 -12.85 2.03 15.86
C GLU A 82 -13.10 1.99 17.38
N LEU A 83 -12.03 1.96 18.18
CA LEU A 83 -12.11 1.91 19.64
C LEU A 83 -12.28 3.29 20.31
N ASP A 84 -12.45 4.36 19.53
CA ASP A 84 -12.59 5.77 19.98
C ASP A 84 -11.47 6.25 20.93
N LYS A 85 -10.31 5.58 20.87
CA LYS A 85 -9.09 5.91 21.63
C LYS A 85 -8.19 6.79 20.76
N LEU A 86 -8.67 8.00 20.50
CA LEU A 86 -8.06 8.95 19.57
C LEU A 86 -7.01 9.83 20.28
N ASP A 87 -5.77 9.34 20.36
CA ASP A 87 -4.62 10.26 20.45
C ASP A 87 -4.21 10.66 19.03
N GLU A 88 -4.59 11.87 18.62
CA GLU A 88 -4.26 12.46 17.32
C GLU A 88 -2.75 12.42 17.04
N LYS A 89 -1.92 12.58 18.07
CA LYS A 89 -0.46 12.52 17.95
C LYS A 89 0.00 11.14 17.50
N GLU A 90 -0.60 10.08 18.05
CA GLU A 90 -0.27 8.71 17.67
C GLU A 90 -0.77 8.35 16.26
N ILE A 91 -1.94 8.88 15.86
CA ILE A 91 -2.45 8.71 14.49
C ILE A 91 -1.51 9.38 13.49
N ASN A 92 -1.14 10.64 13.73
CA ASN A 92 -0.23 11.38 12.87
C ASN A 92 1.14 10.69 12.77
N LYS A 93 1.69 10.23 13.90
CA LYS A 93 2.94 9.46 13.92
C LYS A 93 2.83 8.17 13.10
N THR A 94 1.74 7.42 13.26
CA THR A 94 1.56 6.15 12.54
C THR A 94 1.34 6.39 11.04
N ARG A 95 0.63 7.45 10.66
CA ARG A 95 0.47 7.90 9.27
C ARG A 95 1.82 8.23 8.63
N ASP A 96 2.68 8.98 9.32
CA ASP A 96 3.98 9.38 8.80
C ASP A 96 4.93 8.18 8.67
N GLU A 97 4.87 7.24 9.61
CA GLU A 97 5.59 5.96 9.52
C GLU A 97 5.11 5.13 8.32
N MET A 98 3.79 5.02 8.11
CA MET A 98 3.22 4.36 6.94
C MET A 98 3.67 5.05 5.65
N HIS A 99 3.67 6.38 5.58
CA HIS A 99 4.10 7.11 4.40
C HIS A 99 5.58 6.85 4.08
N THR A 100 6.43 6.78 5.09
CA THR A 100 7.86 6.46 4.94
C THR A 100 8.04 5.04 4.40
N LEU A 101 7.35 4.06 4.96
CA LEU A 101 7.36 2.68 4.46
C LEU A 101 6.84 2.57 3.03
N LEU A 102 5.80 3.33 2.68
CA LEU A 102 5.29 3.36 1.31
C LEU A 102 6.36 3.82 0.32
N LYS A 103 7.12 4.88 0.64
CA LYS A 103 8.25 5.34 -0.20
C LYS A 103 9.29 4.26 -0.40
N GLU A 104 9.69 3.59 0.69
CA GLU A 104 10.65 2.49 0.61
C GLU A 104 10.12 1.33 -0.25
N ILE A 105 8.86 0.91 -0.04
CA ILE A 105 8.27 -0.19 -0.80
C ILE A 105 8.18 0.16 -2.30
N TYR A 106 7.69 1.35 -2.64
CA TYR A 106 7.56 1.77 -4.04
C TYR A 106 8.90 1.97 -4.75
N LYS A 107 9.97 2.27 -4.00
CA LYS A 107 11.33 2.45 -4.54
C LYS A 107 12.09 1.11 -4.67
N ASP A 108 12.02 0.26 -3.66
CA ASP A 108 12.94 -0.86 -3.51
C ASP A 108 12.28 -2.21 -3.89
N ASN A 109 10.96 -2.36 -3.69
CA ASN A 109 10.31 -3.66 -3.89
C ASN A 109 10.03 -3.96 -5.37
N LEU A 110 10.78 -4.91 -5.94
CA LEU A 110 10.67 -5.31 -7.35
C LEU A 110 9.27 -5.79 -7.73
N LEU A 111 8.61 -6.59 -6.88
CA LEU A 111 7.26 -7.10 -7.14
C LEU A 111 6.27 -5.95 -7.36
N ILE A 112 6.35 -4.93 -6.51
CA ILE A 112 5.47 -3.77 -6.57
C ILE A 112 5.77 -2.92 -7.80
N LYS A 113 7.05 -2.60 -8.04
CA LYS A 113 7.47 -1.83 -9.22
C LYS A 113 7.01 -2.49 -10.52
N ASP A 114 7.32 -3.77 -10.67
CA ASP A 114 7.02 -4.51 -11.90
C ASP A 114 5.52 -4.62 -12.14
N TYR A 115 4.73 -4.81 -11.07
CA TYR A 115 3.27 -4.84 -11.19
C TYR A 115 2.70 -3.50 -11.66
N PHE A 116 3.10 -2.39 -11.04
CA PHE A 116 2.58 -1.06 -11.42
C PHE A 116 3.04 -0.63 -12.80
N GLN A 117 4.30 -0.91 -13.16
CA GLN A 117 4.84 -0.62 -14.47
C GLN A 117 4.18 -1.46 -15.56
N SER A 118 4.04 -2.77 -15.36
CA SER A 118 3.44 -3.66 -16.38
C SER A 118 1.95 -3.39 -16.59
N LYS A 119 1.17 -3.29 -15.50
CA LYS A 119 -0.31 -3.20 -15.53
C LYS A 119 -0.83 -1.79 -15.78
N TYR A 120 -0.18 -0.76 -15.21
CA TYR A 120 -0.68 0.62 -15.25
C TYR A 120 0.26 1.61 -15.95
N LYS A 121 1.47 1.21 -16.35
CA LYS A 121 2.51 2.10 -16.90
C LYS A 121 2.89 3.23 -15.92
N ILE A 122 3.00 2.88 -14.63
CA ILE A 122 3.33 3.81 -13.56
C ILE A 122 4.74 3.52 -13.06
N ASP A 123 5.58 4.56 -13.09
CA ASP A 123 6.88 4.57 -12.40
C ASP A 123 6.69 4.97 -10.94
N THR A 124 6.76 3.96 -10.05
CA THR A 124 6.54 4.14 -8.62
C THR A 124 7.75 4.73 -7.89
N THR A 125 8.93 4.81 -8.53
CA THR A 125 10.14 5.35 -7.88
C THR A 125 10.03 6.85 -7.58
N LYS A 126 9.06 7.51 -8.19
CA LYS A 126 8.75 8.93 -7.99
C LYS A 126 7.80 9.19 -6.82
N PHE A 127 7.26 8.14 -6.18
CA PHE A 127 6.34 8.26 -5.04
C PHE A 127 7.04 8.91 -3.83
#